data_AF-A0A4R6Z4D2-F1
#
_entry.id   AF-A0A4R6Z4D2-F1
#
_cell.length_a   1.000
_cell.length_b   1.000
_cell.length_c   1.000
_cell.angle_alpha   90.00
_cell.angle_beta   90.00
_cell.angle_gamma   90.00
#
_symmetry.space_group_name_H-M   'P 1'
#
loop_
_entity.id
_entity.type
_entity.pdbx_description
1 polymer ?
#
loop_
_entity_poly.entity_id
_entity_poly.type
_entity_poly.pdbx_seq_one_letter_code
_entity_poly.pdbx_strand_id
1 'polypeptide(L)'
;MHWLDDTASPDNVMTQSDLDGLIQSIDALRKEIASATDLEADFKALLLDMVEALRRALSEYQIRGASGVDDALGEIMGRLLVHLKVVQENSKSPWFRRVFDAAMKVIKFGADAKDTKEVLGGFGQLLLEVVK
;
A
#
# COMPACT_ATOMS: atom_id res chain seq x y z
N MET A 1 -41.19 14.39 9.85
CA MET A 1 -40.75 14.15 8.46
C MET A 1 -39.23 14.38 8.47
N HIS A 2 -38.47 13.33 8.83
CA HIS A 2 -37.41 12.73 7.98
C HIS A 2 -36.49 13.80 7.37
N TRP A 3 -35.43 14.21 8.08
CA TRP A 3 -34.07 13.64 7.97
C TRP A 3 -33.59 13.58 6.53
N LEU A 4 -32.88 14.62 6.09
CA LEU A 4 -31.72 14.47 5.23
C LEU A 4 -30.60 15.28 5.86
N ASP A 5 -29.85 14.53 6.66
CA ASP A 5 -28.52 14.84 7.14
C ASP A 5 -27.62 14.99 5.91
N ASP A 6 -27.43 16.23 5.47
CA ASP A 6 -26.58 16.63 4.34
C ASP A 6 -25.11 16.71 4.81
N THR A 7 -24.61 15.61 5.40
CA THR A 7 -23.23 15.51 5.92
C THR A 7 -22.31 14.65 5.05
N ALA A 8 -22.74 14.28 3.85
CA ALA A 8 -21.82 13.74 2.84
C ALA A 8 -21.06 14.89 2.19
N SER A 9 -19.98 15.35 2.84
CA SER A 9 -18.98 16.24 2.23
C SER A 9 -18.61 15.73 0.83
N PRO A 10 -18.79 16.52 -0.24
CA PRO A 10 -18.50 16.10 -1.62
C PRO A 10 -16.99 15.98 -1.94
N ASP A 11 -16.11 16.19 -0.95
CA ASP A 11 -14.67 16.40 -1.14
C ASP A 11 -13.82 15.11 -1.17
N ASN A 12 -14.42 13.92 -1.14
CA ASN A 12 -13.66 12.66 -1.04
C ASN A 12 -13.98 11.63 -2.14
N VAL A 13 -14.49 12.09 -3.30
CA VAL A 13 -14.68 11.21 -4.47
C VAL A 13 -13.41 11.21 -5.29
N MET A 14 -12.64 10.11 -5.19
CA MET A 14 -11.39 9.92 -5.94
C MET A 14 -11.61 10.11 -7.44
N THR A 15 -10.80 10.94 -8.08
CA THR A 15 -10.90 11.14 -9.53
C THR A 15 -10.12 10.06 -10.28
N GLN A 16 -10.52 9.77 -11.51
CA GLN A 16 -9.77 8.85 -12.37
C GLN A 16 -8.32 9.32 -12.58
N SER A 17 -8.12 10.65 -12.63
CA SER A 17 -6.79 11.24 -12.77
C SER A 17 -5.89 10.94 -11.58
N ASP A 18 -6.44 10.91 -10.35
CA ASP A 18 -5.66 10.58 -9.14
C ASP A 18 -5.25 9.10 -9.15
N LEU A 19 -6.17 8.22 -9.54
CA LEU A 19 -5.91 6.79 -9.69
C LEU A 19 -4.81 6.52 -10.72
N ASP A 20 -4.91 7.15 -11.90
CA ASP A 20 -3.93 7.00 -12.97
C ASP A 20 -2.55 7.50 -12.54
N GLY A 21 -2.48 8.64 -11.83
CA GLY A 21 -1.24 9.17 -11.27
C GLY A 21 -0.59 8.24 -10.24
N LEU A 22 -1.41 7.58 -9.42
CA LEU A 22 -0.92 6.61 -8.44
C LEU A 22 -0.41 5.34 -9.10
N ILE A 23 -1.13 4.80 -10.10
CA ILE A 23 -0.69 3.65 -10.91
C ILE A 23 0.66 3.95 -11.56
N GLN A 24 0.81 5.11 -12.20
CA GLN A 24 2.07 5.53 -12.82
C GLN A 24 3.21 5.62 -11.81
N SER A 25 2.95 6.13 -10.61
CA SER A 25 3.94 6.22 -9.54
C SER A 25 4.41 4.84 -9.07
N ILE A 26 3.49 3.88 -8.97
CA ILE A 26 3.81 2.49 -8.59
C ILE A 26 4.57 1.79 -9.71
N ASP A 27 4.21 1.99 -10.97
CA ASP A 27 4.93 1.46 -12.13
C ASP A 27 6.36 2.02 -12.24
N ALA A 28 6.54 3.30 -11.96
CA ALA A 28 7.87 3.92 -11.88
C ALA A 28 8.71 3.27 -10.78
N LEU A 29 8.14 3.14 -9.56
CA LEU A 29 8.83 2.50 -8.43
C LEU A 29 9.22 1.05 -8.76
N ARG A 30 8.33 0.28 -9.41
CA ARG A 30 8.61 -1.09 -9.87
C ARG A 30 9.82 -1.14 -10.79
N LYS A 31 9.88 -0.27 -11.79
CA LYS A 31 10.99 -0.20 -12.75
C LYS A 31 12.30 0.15 -12.06
N GLU A 32 12.27 1.12 -11.14
CA GLU A 32 13.44 1.52 -10.37
C GLU A 32 13.99 0.37 -9.53
N ILE A 33 13.13 -0.34 -8.77
CA ILE A 33 13.52 -1.52 -7.99
C ILE A 33 14.08 -2.60 -8.93
N ALA A 34 13.43 -2.86 -10.06
CA ALA A 34 13.87 -3.85 -11.04
C ALA A 34 15.26 -3.51 -11.62
N SER A 35 15.59 -2.23 -11.80
CA SER A 35 16.91 -1.79 -12.27
C SER A 35 17.97 -1.66 -11.17
N ALA A 36 17.58 -1.65 -9.89
CA ALA A 36 18.51 -1.49 -8.78
C ALA A 36 19.48 -2.68 -8.69
N THR A 37 20.78 -2.40 -8.73
CA THR A 37 21.86 -3.40 -8.69
C THR A 37 22.43 -3.59 -7.27
N ASP A 38 22.08 -2.71 -6.36
CA ASP A 38 22.48 -2.68 -4.95
C ASP A 38 21.55 -3.47 -4.03
N LEU A 39 20.47 -4.03 -4.56
CA LEU A 39 19.51 -4.84 -3.82
C LEU A 39 19.87 -6.33 -3.86
N GLU A 40 19.88 -6.95 -2.68
CA GLU A 40 19.90 -8.41 -2.57
C GLU A 40 18.68 -9.03 -3.27
N ALA A 41 18.86 -10.19 -3.88
CA ALA A 41 17.84 -10.85 -4.70
C ALA A 41 16.53 -11.10 -3.94
N ASP A 42 16.59 -11.62 -2.71
CA ASP A 42 15.41 -11.95 -1.91
C ASP A 42 14.64 -10.68 -1.49
N PHE A 43 15.36 -9.64 -1.07
CA PHE A 43 14.75 -8.36 -0.73
C PHE A 43 14.16 -7.65 -1.95
N LYS A 44 14.85 -7.70 -3.10
CA LYS A 44 14.34 -7.18 -4.37
C LYS A 44 13.05 -7.89 -4.81
N ALA A 45 13.02 -9.22 -4.70
CA ALA A 45 11.83 -10.01 -5.01
C ALA A 45 10.65 -9.61 -4.10
N LEU A 46 10.89 -9.52 -2.79
CA LEU A 46 9.87 -9.07 -1.82
C LEU A 46 9.30 -7.69 -2.18
N LEU A 47 10.15 -6.72 -2.48
CA LEU A 47 9.71 -5.37 -2.86
C LEU A 47 8.90 -5.36 -4.16
N LEU A 48 9.34 -6.12 -5.17
CA LEU A 48 8.62 -6.22 -6.44
C LEU A 48 7.24 -6.87 -6.27
N ASP A 49 7.15 -7.91 -5.43
CA ASP A 49 5.88 -8.57 -5.13
C ASP A 49 4.91 -7.63 -4.42
N MET A 50 5.39 -6.84 -3.45
CA MET A 50 4.57 -5.84 -2.77
C MET A 50 4.05 -4.77 -3.74
N VAL A 51 4.93 -4.27 -4.61
CA VAL A 51 4.57 -3.23 -5.60
C VAL A 51 3.59 -3.79 -6.64
N GLU A 52 3.72 -5.04 -7.04
CA GLU A 52 2.80 -5.70 -7.97
C GLU A 52 1.42 -5.91 -7.34
N ALA A 53 1.34 -6.29 -6.05
CA ALA A 53 0.08 -6.40 -5.33
C ALA A 53 -0.67 -5.06 -5.30
N LEU A 54 0.03 -3.95 -5.01
CA LEU A 54 -0.57 -2.61 -5.05
C LEU A 54 -1.02 -2.22 -6.46
N ARG A 55 -0.18 -2.47 -7.47
CA ARG A 55 -0.50 -2.15 -8.88
C ARG A 55 -1.77 -2.86 -9.32
N ARG A 56 -1.90 -4.14 -8.97
CA ARG A 56 -3.08 -4.94 -9.26
C ARG A 56 -4.32 -4.39 -8.55
N ALA A 57 -4.22 -4.07 -7.26
CA ALA A 57 -5.32 -3.50 -6.49
C ALA A 57 -5.86 -2.21 -7.11
N LEU A 58 -4.96 -1.31 -7.51
CA LEU A 58 -5.35 -0.05 -8.16
C LEU A 58 -5.96 -0.28 -9.55
N SER A 59 -5.41 -1.21 -10.33
CA SER A 59 -5.96 -1.54 -11.66
C SER A 59 -7.36 -2.13 -11.57
N GLU A 60 -7.65 -2.89 -10.50
CA GLU A 60 -8.95 -3.51 -10.24
C GLU A 60 -9.88 -2.61 -9.39
N TYR A 61 -9.44 -1.40 -9.01
CA TYR A 61 -10.19 -0.52 -8.10
C TYR A 61 -11.58 -0.14 -8.61
N GLN A 62 -11.74 0.12 -9.91
CA GLN A 62 -13.06 0.41 -10.48
C GLN A 62 -14.04 -0.77 -10.38
N ILE A 63 -13.53 -1.99 -10.23
CA ILE A 63 -14.32 -3.23 -10.19
C ILE A 63 -14.60 -3.64 -8.74
N ARG A 64 -13.59 -3.58 -7.88
CA ARG A 64 -13.64 -4.07 -6.49
C ARG A 64 -13.76 -2.96 -5.44
N GLY A 65 -13.53 -1.71 -5.82
CA GLY A 65 -13.43 -0.57 -4.90
C GLY A 65 -12.36 -0.78 -3.83
N ALA A 66 -12.62 -0.19 -2.67
CA ALA A 66 -11.78 -0.27 -1.47
C ALA A 66 -11.42 -1.71 -1.07
N SER A 67 -12.34 -2.66 -1.21
CA SER A 67 -12.12 -4.05 -0.80
C SER A 67 -10.93 -4.72 -1.50
N GLY A 68 -10.67 -4.36 -2.77
CA GLY A 68 -9.52 -4.89 -3.51
C GLY A 68 -8.18 -4.33 -3.00
N VAL A 69 -8.20 -3.14 -2.40
CA VAL A 69 -7.03 -2.55 -1.74
C VAL A 69 -6.76 -3.25 -0.42
N ASP A 70 -7.80 -3.51 0.37
CA ASP A 70 -7.67 -4.21 1.65
C ASP A 70 -7.10 -5.63 1.47
N ASP A 71 -7.58 -6.37 0.47
CA ASP A 71 -7.05 -7.70 0.13
C ASP A 71 -5.55 -7.65 -0.22
N ALA A 72 -5.13 -6.68 -1.03
CA ALA A 72 -3.74 -6.54 -1.42
C ALA A 72 -2.84 -6.14 -0.26
N LEU A 73 -3.33 -5.35 0.69
CA LEU A 73 -2.62 -5.05 1.92
C LEU A 73 -2.48 -6.29 2.80
N GLY A 74 -3.55 -7.09 2.92
CA GLY A 74 -3.49 -8.39 3.59
C GLY A 74 -2.43 -9.30 2.99
N GLU A 75 -2.35 -9.36 1.66
CA GLU A 75 -1.30 -10.11 0.95
C GLU A 75 0.10 -9.58 1.26
N ILE A 76 0.31 -8.26 1.18
CA ILE A 76 1.58 -7.60 1.51
C ILE A 76 2.00 -7.94 2.93
N MET A 77 1.07 -7.86 3.89
CA MET A 77 1.35 -8.17 5.30
C MET A 77 1.70 -9.65 5.50
N GLY A 78 0.96 -10.56 4.88
CA GLY A 78 1.28 -11.98 4.89
C GLY A 78 2.70 -12.26 4.38
N ARG A 79 3.10 -11.59 3.29
CA ARG A 79 4.45 -11.70 2.72
C ARG A 79 5.51 -11.15 3.67
N LEU A 80 5.28 -9.99 4.30
CA LEU A 80 6.21 -9.42 5.28
C LEU A 80 6.43 -10.36 6.47
N LEU A 81 5.39 -11.05 6.94
CA LEU A 81 5.50 -12.03 8.03
C LEU A 81 6.24 -13.30 7.61
N VAL A 82 6.00 -13.81 6.39
CA VAL A 82 6.72 -14.98 5.86
C VAL A 82 8.21 -14.66 5.64
N HIS A 83 8.53 -13.43 5.22
CA HIS A 83 9.89 -12.97 4.95
C HIS A 83 10.47 -12.09 6.08
N LEU A 84 10.06 -12.35 7.33
CA LEU A 84 10.38 -11.50 8.48
C LEU A 84 11.87 -11.17 8.61
N LYS A 85 12.74 -12.18 8.43
CA LYS A 85 14.20 -12.01 8.50
C LYS A 85 14.72 -11.00 7.46
N VAL A 86 14.26 -11.14 6.22
CA VAL A 86 14.63 -10.22 5.11
C VAL A 86 14.17 -8.81 5.43
N VAL A 87 12.96 -8.66 5.99
CA VAL A 87 12.42 -7.35 6.42
C VAL A 87 13.25 -6.74 7.54
N GLN A 88 13.63 -7.52 8.55
CA GLN A 88 14.45 -7.04 9.68
C GLN A 88 15.80 -6.51 9.21
N GLU A 89 16.50 -7.31 8.41
CA GLU A 89 17.83 -6.99 7.88
C GLU A 89 17.80 -5.75 6.97
N ASN A 90 16.69 -5.51 6.26
CA ASN A 90 16.53 -4.45 5.29
C ASN A 90 15.59 -3.31 5.73
N SER A 91 15.15 -3.30 6.98
CA SER A 91 14.15 -2.34 7.51
C SER A 91 14.56 -0.87 7.40
N LYS A 92 15.86 -0.61 7.43
CA LYS A 92 16.46 0.72 7.28
C LYS A 92 16.71 1.11 5.82
N SER A 93 16.42 0.22 4.87
CA SER A 93 16.62 0.46 3.44
C SER A 93 15.70 1.58 2.96
N PRO A 94 16.21 2.54 2.17
CA PRO A 94 15.36 3.54 1.54
C PRO A 94 14.30 2.91 0.63
N TRP A 95 14.60 1.76 0.02
CA TRP A 95 13.68 1.04 -0.85
C TRP A 95 12.47 0.50 -0.09
N PHE A 96 12.69 -0.07 1.09
CA PHE A 96 11.61 -0.53 1.97
C PHE A 96 10.66 0.61 2.31
N ARG A 97 11.23 1.76 2.72
CA ARG A 97 10.47 2.95 3.06
C ARG A 97 9.65 3.48 1.87
N ARG A 98 10.23 3.50 0.66
CA ARG A 98 9.52 3.95 -0.55
C ARG A 98 8.35 3.05 -0.91
N VAL A 99 8.50 1.74 -0.82
CA VAL A 99 7.40 0.78 -1.04
C VAL A 99 6.33 0.93 0.04
N PHE A 100 6.73 1.07 1.29
CA PHE A 100 5.81 1.30 2.39
C PHE A 100 5.02 2.61 2.22
N ASP A 101 5.69 3.71 1.88
CA ASP A 101 5.05 5.00 1.60
C ASP A 101 4.07 4.90 0.42
N ALA A 102 4.37 4.08 -0.59
CA ALA A 102 3.43 3.81 -1.69
C ALA A 102 2.19 3.04 -1.21
N ALA A 103 2.35 2.00 -0.39
CA ALA A 103 1.24 1.28 0.23
C ALA A 103 0.38 2.20 1.10
N MET A 104 1.01 3.07 1.90
CA MET A 104 0.34 4.07 2.73
C MET A 104 -0.47 5.07 1.91
N LYS A 105 0.05 5.48 0.75
CA LYS A 105 -0.70 6.31 -0.19
C LYS A 105 -1.92 5.55 -0.67
N VAL A 106 -1.75 4.32 -1.16
CA VAL A 106 -2.87 3.47 -1.64
C VAL A 106 -3.95 3.32 -0.57
N ILE A 107 -3.59 3.10 0.70
CA ILE A 107 -4.55 3.06 1.82
C ILE A 107 -5.34 4.37 1.92
N LYS A 108 -4.65 5.50 1.96
CA LYS A 108 -5.30 6.82 2.08
C LYS A 108 -6.22 7.14 0.90
N PHE A 109 -5.95 6.54 -0.26
CA PHE A 109 -6.77 6.69 -1.46
C PHE A 109 -7.95 5.70 -1.51
N GLY A 110 -7.78 4.48 -1.00
CA GLY A 110 -8.76 3.40 -1.09
C GLY A 110 -9.67 3.25 0.12
N ALA A 111 -9.25 3.66 1.32
CA ALA A 111 -10.00 3.43 2.55
C ALA A 111 -10.66 4.72 3.07
N ASP A 112 -11.86 4.56 3.62
CA ASP A 112 -12.51 5.62 4.38
C ASP A 112 -11.65 5.96 5.62
N ALA A 113 -11.66 7.21 6.06
CA ALA A 113 -10.70 7.71 7.06
C ALA A 113 -10.79 6.99 8.44
N LYS A 114 -11.88 6.25 8.69
CA LYS A 114 -12.09 5.41 9.86
C LYS A 114 -11.34 4.07 9.77
N ASP A 115 -11.50 3.33 8.69
CA ASP A 115 -10.88 2.01 8.50
C ASP A 115 -9.36 2.13 8.38
N THR A 116 -8.90 3.21 7.74
CA THR A 116 -7.49 3.57 7.66
C THR A 116 -6.82 3.63 9.04
N LYS A 117 -7.48 4.16 10.07
CA LYS A 117 -6.85 4.31 11.40
C LYS A 117 -6.72 3.00 12.15
N GLU A 118 -7.67 2.08 11.97
CA GLU A 118 -7.67 0.79 12.65
C GLU A 118 -6.63 -0.15 12.03
N VAL A 119 -6.61 -0.20 10.69
CA VAL A 119 -5.57 -0.80 9.86
C VAL A 119 -4.19 -0.24 10.28
N LEU A 120 -3.98 1.08 10.18
CA LEU A 120 -2.68 1.68 10.51
C LEU A 120 -2.27 1.57 11.98
N GLY A 121 -3.22 1.56 12.91
CA GLY A 121 -2.94 1.39 14.33
C GLY A 121 -2.39 0.00 14.64
N GLY A 122 -3.06 -1.05 14.15
CA GLY A 122 -2.61 -2.43 14.31
C GLY A 122 -1.33 -2.73 13.52
N PHE A 123 -1.26 -2.29 12.27
CA PHE A 123 -0.12 -2.56 11.38
C PHE A 123 1.12 -1.74 11.75
N GLY A 124 0.94 -0.47 12.12
CA GLY A 124 2.03 0.39 12.57
C GLY A 124 2.72 -0.16 13.80
N GLN A 125 1.97 -0.74 14.74
CA GLN A 125 2.52 -1.34 15.94
C GLN A 125 3.29 -2.64 15.65
N LEU A 126 2.73 -3.53 14.81
CA LEU A 126 3.41 -4.75 14.38
C LEU A 126 4.71 -4.48 13.62
N LEU A 127 4.70 -3.53 12.67
CA LEU A 127 5.91 -3.17 11.94
C LEU A 127 6.95 -2.48 12.83
N LEU A 128 6.53 -1.68 13.80
CA LEU A 128 7.44 -1.09 14.79
C LEU A 128 8.10 -2.14 15.69
N GLU A 129 7.40 -3.23 16.02
CA GLU A 129 7.97 -4.36 16.77
C GLU A 129 8.93 -5.18 15.90
N VAL A 130 8.62 -5.37 14.62
CA VAL A 130 9.47 -6.09 13.67
C VAL A 130 10.75 -5.33 13.33
N VAL A 131 10.69 -4.00 13.25
CA VAL A 131 11.82 -3.14 12.86
C VAL A 131 12.72 -2.72 14.05
N LYS A 132 12.31 -3.02 15.29
CA LYS A 132 13.12 -2.81 16.51
C LYS A 132 14.23 -3.83 16.66
#